data_AF-A0A7S0F8G2-F1
#
_entry.id   AF-A0A7S0F8G2-F1
#
_cell.length_a   1.000
_cell.length_b   1.000
_cell.length_c   1.000
_cell.angle_alpha   90.00
_cell.angle_beta   90.00
_cell.angle_gamma   90.00
#
_symmetry.space_group_name_H-M   'P 1'
#
loop_
_entity.id
_entity.type
_entity.pdbx_description
1 polymer ?
#
loop_
_entity_poly.entity_id
_entity_poly.type
_entity_poly.pdbx_seq_one_letter_code
_entity_poly.pdbx_strand_id
1 'polypeptide(L)'
;KMAFAAAMAADSRGGSQLMMRNSTSFEERSVQSNASSLDAFDFTAIEEMDPSLAEGHRVVYDREVPFELRVQDADTGPQEVGTLEAVKCKILALGEEQTPQHCRIELTSENDLFFHYTHGVDEHGFRSMQEHQKLMIDFQEYSAVLIKMLNNCIKEPHSYLAVFIMQRDGHARLDFIQNMEYKFVELLSCDFIASSEEVVRQQITFRYNSVKSRLALMQARLQDINALVKVKNPSLLLQLQKTPPRVGLKR
;
A
#
# COMPACT_ATOMS: atom_id res chain seq x y z
N LYS A 1 20.62 34.12 -64.93
CA LYS A 1 19.80 34.47 -66.13
C LYS A 1 18.40 34.76 -65.59
N MET A 2 18.03 36.05 -65.44
CA MET A 2 17.09 36.78 -66.33
C MET A 2 15.78 35.99 -66.57
N ALA A 3 14.55 36.48 -66.46
CA ALA A 3 13.93 37.80 -66.37
C ALA A 3 12.39 37.56 -66.13
N PHE A 4 11.69 38.35 -65.32
CA PHE A 4 10.60 39.29 -65.68
C PHE A 4 9.31 38.79 -66.38
N ALA A 5 8.15 39.23 -65.83
CA ALA A 5 6.85 39.62 -66.45
C ALA A 5 5.67 39.03 -65.60
N ALA A 6 4.77 39.73 -64.89
CA ALA A 6 4.08 41.03 -64.99
C ALA A 6 2.97 41.12 -66.07
N ALA A 7 1.71 41.04 -65.64
CA ALA A 7 0.50 41.74 -66.15
C ALA A 7 -0.68 41.40 -65.19
N MET A 8 -1.31 42.28 -64.40
CA MET A 8 -2.06 43.56 -64.59
C MET A 8 -3.47 43.46 -65.19
N ALA A 9 -4.37 44.26 -64.57
CA ALA A 9 -5.75 44.67 -64.88
C ALA A 9 -6.90 43.77 -64.32
N ALA A 10 -7.66 44.18 -63.28
CA ALA A 10 -8.63 45.30 -63.16
C ALA A 10 -9.93 45.02 -63.96
N ASP A 11 -11.17 45.25 -63.55
CA ASP A 11 -11.85 45.87 -62.40
C ASP A 11 -13.36 45.46 -62.50
N SER A 12 -14.20 45.96 -61.58
CA SER A 12 -15.66 46.22 -61.71
C SER A 12 -16.70 45.27 -61.05
N ARG A 13 -16.98 45.59 -59.78
CA ARG A 13 -18.27 46.01 -59.18
C ARG A 13 -19.57 45.19 -59.42
N GLY A 14 -20.21 44.80 -58.31
CA GLY A 14 -21.65 45.07 -58.09
C GLY A 14 -22.47 44.01 -57.33
N GLY A 15 -22.88 44.34 -56.09
CA GLY A 15 -24.02 43.72 -55.34
C GLY A 15 -23.82 42.27 -54.90
N SER A 16 -24.28 41.74 -53.77
CA SER A 16 -25.30 42.15 -52.82
C SER A 16 -25.19 41.22 -51.60
N GLN A 17 -25.13 41.84 -50.41
CA GLN A 17 -25.75 41.42 -49.15
C GLN A 17 -26.14 39.93 -48.96
N LEU A 18 -25.40 39.24 -48.09
CA LEU A 18 -25.97 38.18 -47.24
C LEU A 18 -25.19 38.10 -45.92
N MET A 19 -25.94 38.31 -44.85
CA MET A 19 -25.49 38.21 -43.47
C MET A 19 -25.16 36.77 -43.11
N MET A 20 -24.09 36.55 -42.35
CA MET A 20 -24.04 35.51 -41.32
C MET A 20 -23.03 35.96 -40.26
N ARG A 21 -23.60 36.35 -39.13
CA ARG A 21 -22.94 36.83 -37.91
C ARG A 21 -22.43 35.58 -37.18
N ASN A 22 -21.12 35.43 -37.07
CA ASN A 22 -20.52 34.37 -36.26
C ASN A 22 -20.64 34.76 -34.78
N SER A 23 -21.61 34.18 -34.08
CA SER A 23 -21.85 34.44 -32.66
C SER A 23 -22.33 33.16 -31.97
N THR A 24 -21.40 32.28 -31.60
CA THR A 24 -21.57 31.27 -30.56
C THR A 24 -20.21 30.97 -29.93
N SER A 25 -19.69 31.94 -29.19
CA SER A 25 -18.50 31.80 -28.34
C SER A 25 -18.91 31.92 -26.88
N PHE A 26 -19.75 31.04 -26.35
CA PHE A 26 -20.12 31.09 -24.92
C PHE A 26 -20.77 29.78 -24.41
N GLU A 27 -20.21 28.59 -24.65
CA GLU A 27 -20.76 27.38 -23.97
C GLU A 27 -19.80 26.19 -23.73
N GLU A 28 -18.49 26.31 -23.98
CA GLU A 28 -17.54 25.18 -23.80
C GLU A 28 -16.61 25.27 -22.57
N ARG A 29 -16.74 26.29 -21.71
CA ARG A 29 -15.78 26.52 -20.60
C ARG A 29 -16.13 25.93 -19.23
N SER A 30 -17.18 25.14 -19.07
CA SER A 30 -17.63 24.67 -17.74
C SER A 30 -17.47 23.18 -17.45
N VAL A 31 -16.99 22.37 -18.39
CA VAL A 31 -16.91 20.90 -18.20
C VAL A 31 -15.50 20.43 -17.77
N GLN A 32 -14.47 21.24 -18.00
CA GLN A 32 -13.07 20.84 -17.71
C GLN A 32 -12.57 21.20 -16.29
N SER A 33 -13.34 21.93 -15.47
CA SER A 33 -12.88 22.38 -14.14
C SER A 33 -13.17 21.42 -12.99
N ASN A 34 -13.99 20.39 -13.19
CA ASN A 34 -14.50 19.56 -12.07
C ASN A 34 -13.92 18.14 -12.01
N ALA A 35 -13.14 17.74 -13.01
CA ALA A 35 -12.49 16.42 -13.01
C ALA A 35 -11.31 16.35 -12.00
N SER A 36 -10.69 17.49 -11.67
CA SER A 36 -9.54 17.57 -10.75
C SER A 36 -9.90 17.57 -9.26
N SER A 37 -11.17 17.75 -8.90
CA SER A 37 -11.63 17.78 -7.50
C SER A 37 -11.89 16.39 -6.91
N LEU A 38 -11.88 15.34 -7.73
CA LEU A 38 -12.26 13.99 -7.32
C LEU A 38 -11.07 13.07 -7.00
N ASP A 39 -9.83 13.50 -7.24
CA ASP A 39 -8.70 12.56 -7.40
C ASP A 39 -7.60 12.61 -6.33
N ALA A 40 -7.76 13.36 -5.24
CA ALA A 40 -6.83 13.23 -4.11
C ALA A 40 -7.62 12.97 -2.83
N PHE A 41 -7.78 11.69 -2.49
CA PHE A 41 -8.04 11.33 -1.10
C PHE A 41 -6.81 11.73 -0.30
N ASP A 42 -6.98 12.68 0.62
CA ASP A 42 -5.94 13.00 1.57
C ASP A 42 -6.20 12.23 2.88
N PHE A 43 -5.54 11.08 3.02
CA PHE A 43 -5.53 10.29 4.25
C PHE A 43 -4.33 10.62 5.15
N THR A 44 -3.50 11.59 4.78
CA THR A 44 -2.24 11.88 5.48
C THR A 44 -2.49 12.23 6.94
N ALA A 45 -3.51 13.04 7.25
CA ALA A 45 -3.87 13.39 8.63
C ALA A 45 -4.23 12.17 9.51
N ILE A 46 -4.75 11.10 8.92
CA ILE A 46 -5.03 9.84 9.64
C ILE A 46 -3.74 9.05 9.82
N GLU A 47 -2.87 9.04 8.81
CA GLU A 47 -1.59 8.31 8.83
C GLU A 47 -0.57 8.96 9.77
N GLU A 48 -0.56 10.28 9.91
CA GLU A 48 0.29 11.01 10.87
C GLU A 48 -0.02 10.70 12.33
N MET A 49 -1.21 10.18 12.63
CA MET A 49 -1.60 9.74 13.98
C MET A 49 -1.17 8.31 14.31
N ASP A 50 -0.44 7.64 13.42
CA ASP A 50 0.02 6.26 13.62
C ASP A 50 1.05 6.20 14.76
N PRO A 51 0.77 5.45 15.86
CA PRO A 51 1.72 5.31 16.96
C PRO A 51 3.05 4.67 16.52
N SER A 52 3.07 3.93 15.40
CA SER A 52 4.31 3.41 14.83
C SER A 52 5.27 4.53 14.35
N LEU A 53 4.77 5.71 13.98
CA LEU A 53 5.59 6.84 13.54
C LEU A 53 6.24 7.63 14.69
N ALA A 54 5.98 7.21 15.94
CA ALA A 54 6.64 7.80 17.10
C ALA A 54 8.17 7.80 16.94
N GLU A 55 8.82 8.77 17.56
CA GLU A 55 10.29 8.91 17.59
C GLU A 55 10.94 9.28 16.23
N GLY A 56 10.16 9.65 15.22
CA GLY A 56 10.68 10.13 13.93
C GLY A 56 10.93 9.03 12.89
N HIS A 57 10.36 7.85 13.11
CA HIS A 57 10.41 6.76 12.15
C HIS A 57 9.59 7.10 10.89
N ARG A 58 10.09 6.69 9.71
CA ARG A 58 9.33 6.71 8.45
C ARG A 58 9.01 5.30 8.00
N VAL A 59 7.82 5.09 7.43
CA VAL A 59 7.47 3.82 6.79
C VAL A 59 8.19 3.72 5.44
N VAL A 60 8.96 2.66 5.26
CA VAL A 60 9.63 2.33 3.98
C VAL A 60 9.00 1.14 3.27
N TYR A 61 8.17 0.36 3.99
CA TYR A 61 7.42 -0.76 3.45
C TYR A 61 6.14 -0.97 4.25
N ASP A 62 5.00 -1.18 3.59
CA ASP A 62 3.75 -1.61 4.21
C ASP A 62 2.95 -2.50 3.25
N ARG A 63 3.00 -3.82 3.45
CA ARG A 63 2.25 -4.79 2.62
C ARG A 63 1.89 -6.06 3.40
N GLU A 64 0.85 -6.73 2.95
CA GLU A 64 0.57 -8.11 3.36
C GLU A 64 1.47 -9.10 2.65
N VAL A 65 1.98 -10.07 3.42
CA VAL A 65 2.92 -11.10 2.96
C VAL A 65 2.45 -12.46 3.45
N PRO A 66 2.47 -13.51 2.61
CA PRO A 66 2.09 -14.85 3.04
C PRO A 66 3.16 -15.44 3.99
N PHE A 67 2.79 -15.64 5.24
CA PHE A 67 3.64 -16.19 6.29
C PHE A 67 3.12 -17.56 6.72
N GLU A 68 4.01 -18.54 6.86
CA GLU A 68 3.69 -19.79 7.51
C GLU A 68 3.86 -19.62 9.03
N LEU A 69 2.75 -19.51 9.75
CA LEU A 69 2.72 -19.36 11.20
C LEU A 69 2.83 -20.73 11.87
N ARG A 70 3.82 -20.88 12.74
CA ARG A 70 4.03 -22.09 13.56
C ARG A 70 4.06 -21.70 15.03
N VAL A 71 3.39 -22.47 15.87
CA VAL A 71 3.49 -22.35 17.33
C VAL A 71 4.39 -23.47 17.82
N GLN A 72 5.48 -23.12 18.49
CA GLN A 72 6.37 -24.10 19.07
C GLN A 72 5.95 -24.37 20.52
N ASP A 73 5.52 -25.60 20.77
CA ASP A 73 5.23 -26.09 22.10
C ASP A 73 6.34 -27.02 22.59
N ALA A 74 6.81 -26.84 23.83
CA ALA A 74 7.88 -27.68 24.39
C ALA A 74 7.44 -29.15 24.61
N ASP A 75 6.12 -29.39 24.64
CA ASP A 75 5.51 -30.68 24.95
C ASP A 75 5.00 -31.46 23.72
N THR A 76 4.95 -30.84 22.54
CA THR A 76 4.51 -31.52 21.31
C THR A 76 5.70 -31.99 20.49
N GLY A 77 5.61 -33.24 20.01
CA GLY A 77 6.60 -33.87 19.12
C GLY A 77 6.74 -33.15 17.77
N PRO A 78 7.29 -33.80 16.72
CA PRO A 78 7.81 -33.10 15.55
C PRO A 78 6.77 -32.18 14.89
N GLN A 79 7.04 -30.87 15.04
CA GLN A 79 6.64 -29.70 14.26
C GLN A 79 5.25 -29.78 13.61
N GLU A 80 4.26 -29.14 14.26
CA GLU A 80 2.98 -28.87 13.62
C GLU A 80 3.18 -28.14 12.28
N VAL A 81 2.52 -28.63 11.24
CA VAL A 81 2.47 -27.97 9.93
C VAL A 81 1.80 -26.61 10.15
N GLY A 82 2.49 -25.53 9.84
CA GLY A 82 2.02 -24.18 10.12
C GLY A 82 0.82 -23.76 9.26
N THR A 83 0.09 -22.74 9.70
CA THR A 83 -0.98 -22.13 8.92
C THR A 83 -0.41 -21.03 8.02
N LEU A 84 -0.80 -21.03 6.74
CA LEU A 84 -0.42 -19.95 5.84
C LEU A 84 -1.39 -18.77 6.01
N GLU A 85 -0.90 -17.64 6.49
CA GLU A 85 -1.70 -16.44 6.73
C GLU A 85 -1.11 -15.20 6.05
N ALA A 86 -1.99 -14.30 5.61
CA ALA A 86 -1.58 -12.99 5.10
C ALA A 86 -1.28 -12.09 6.31
N VAL A 87 -0.01 -11.90 6.62
CA VAL A 87 0.45 -11.05 7.72
C VAL A 87 0.84 -9.69 7.17
N LYS A 88 0.31 -8.63 7.78
CA LYS A 88 0.67 -7.26 7.43
C LYS A 88 2.04 -6.92 8.03
N CYS A 89 3.01 -6.69 7.15
CA CYS A 89 4.39 -6.37 7.50
C CYS A 89 4.68 -4.90 7.19
N LYS A 90 5.04 -4.14 8.23
CA LYS A 90 5.44 -2.73 8.14
C LYS A 90 6.93 -2.62 8.50
N ILE A 91 7.74 -2.03 7.62
CA ILE A 91 9.15 -1.71 7.92
C ILE A 91 9.26 -0.20 8.10
N LEU A 92 9.85 0.18 9.23
CA LEU A 92 10.10 1.55 9.63
C LEU A 92 11.60 1.81 9.73
N ALA A 93 12.04 2.94 9.20
CA ALA A 93 13.43 3.37 9.26
C ALA A 93 13.55 4.68 10.02
N LEU A 94 14.56 4.78 10.88
CA LEU A 94 14.96 6.01 11.57
C LEU A 94 16.33 6.45 11.04
N GLY A 95 16.53 7.76 10.85
CA GLY A 95 17.76 8.32 10.27
C GLY A 95 17.75 8.39 8.74
N GLU A 96 18.83 8.89 8.14
CA GLU A 96 18.95 9.04 6.68
C GLU A 96 19.19 7.69 5.99
N GLU A 97 18.91 7.60 4.69
CA GLU A 97 19.06 6.34 3.94
C GLU A 97 20.52 5.82 3.90
N GLN A 98 21.49 6.73 3.82
CA GLN A 98 22.92 6.37 3.83
C GLN A 98 23.47 6.13 5.23
N THR A 99 22.78 6.61 6.27
CA THR A 99 23.18 6.48 7.66
C THR A 99 21.97 6.15 8.52
N PRO A 100 21.36 4.97 8.35
CA PRO A 100 20.22 4.58 9.17
C PRO A 100 20.68 4.42 10.62
N GLN A 101 19.83 4.87 11.53
CA GLN A 101 20.06 4.77 12.96
C GLN A 101 19.39 3.52 13.53
N HIS A 102 18.19 3.22 13.02
CA HIS A 102 17.39 2.10 13.51
C HIS A 102 16.44 1.59 12.41
N CYS A 103 16.30 0.27 12.31
CA CYS A 103 15.34 -0.41 11.46
C CYS A 103 14.37 -1.20 12.35
N ARG A 104 13.07 -0.92 12.24
CA ARG A 104 12.02 -1.63 12.98
C ARG A 104 11.07 -2.32 12.02
N ILE A 105 10.74 -3.57 12.29
CA ILE A 105 9.73 -4.34 11.57
C ILE A 105 8.58 -4.61 12.53
N GLU A 106 7.37 -4.35 12.08
CA GLU A 106 6.14 -4.63 12.81
C GLU A 106 5.29 -5.62 12.01
N LEU A 107 4.87 -6.69 12.66
CA LEU A 107 3.99 -7.71 12.11
C LEU A 107 2.63 -7.62 12.79
N THR A 108 1.58 -7.49 12.00
CA THR A 108 0.19 -7.44 12.48
C THR A 108 -0.70 -8.38 11.68
N SER A 109 -1.75 -8.91 12.32
CA SER A 109 -2.75 -9.74 11.65
C SER A 109 -4.10 -9.02 11.58
N GLU A 110 -4.91 -9.39 10.60
CA GLU A 110 -6.34 -9.06 10.55
C GLU A 110 -7.21 -10.12 11.24
N ASN A 111 -6.72 -11.37 11.32
CA ASN A 111 -7.42 -12.47 11.97
C ASN A 111 -7.32 -12.39 13.50
N ASP A 112 -6.21 -11.88 14.01
CA ASP A 112 -5.97 -11.67 15.44
C ASP A 112 -5.49 -10.23 15.69
N LEU A 113 -6.30 -9.48 16.44
CA LEU A 113 -6.01 -8.08 16.79
C LEU A 113 -4.89 -7.96 17.82
N PHE A 114 -4.63 -9.00 18.61
CA PHE A 114 -3.56 -9.02 19.62
C PHE A 114 -2.21 -9.46 19.02
N PHE A 115 -2.22 -10.00 17.80
CA PHE A 115 -1.02 -10.31 17.05
C PHE A 115 -0.29 -9.02 16.67
N HIS A 116 0.70 -8.66 17.48
CA HIS A 116 1.61 -7.55 17.22
C HIS A 116 3.02 -7.92 17.68
N TYR A 117 3.89 -8.21 16.72
CA TYR A 117 5.28 -8.57 16.97
C TYR A 117 6.20 -7.51 16.38
N THR A 118 7.29 -7.23 17.10
CA THR A 118 8.27 -6.24 16.69
C THR A 118 9.67 -6.81 16.65
N HIS A 119 10.42 -6.47 15.62
CA HIS A 119 11.85 -6.66 15.52
C HIS A 119 12.49 -5.28 15.36
N GLY A 120 13.49 -4.94 16.18
CA GLY A 120 14.18 -3.66 16.13
C GLY A 120 15.68 -3.88 16.16
N VAL A 121 16.41 -3.29 15.22
CA VAL A 121 17.85 -3.44 15.08
C VAL A 121 18.49 -2.09 14.77
N ASP A 122 19.53 -1.77 15.51
CA ASP A 122 20.47 -0.67 15.23
C ASP A 122 21.77 -1.21 14.61
N GLU A 123 22.74 -0.34 14.33
CA GLU A 123 24.00 -0.76 13.71
C GLU A 123 24.76 -1.81 14.56
N HIS A 124 24.70 -1.71 15.89
CA HIS A 124 25.40 -2.63 16.78
C HIS A 124 24.74 -4.01 16.81
N GLY A 125 23.42 -4.06 16.91
CA GLY A 125 22.62 -5.29 16.79
C GLY A 125 22.81 -5.94 15.42
N PHE A 126 22.88 -5.12 14.36
CA PHE A 126 23.10 -5.63 13.00
C PHE A 126 24.48 -6.28 12.85
N ARG A 127 25.55 -5.70 13.41
CA ARG A 127 26.90 -6.31 13.39
C ARG A 127 26.89 -7.69 14.05
N SER A 128 26.19 -7.82 15.17
CA SER A 128 26.02 -9.13 15.82
C SER A 128 25.30 -10.10 14.88
N MET A 129 24.17 -9.70 14.29
CA MET A 129 23.45 -10.54 13.33
C MET A 129 24.29 -10.89 12.09
N GLN A 130 25.10 -9.96 11.60
CA GLN A 130 26.00 -10.12 10.47
C GLN A 130 27.03 -11.21 10.73
N GLU A 131 27.63 -11.22 11.92
CA GLU A 131 28.59 -12.26 12.35
C GLU A 131 27.91 -13.62 12.54
N HIS A 132 26.75 -13.66 13.22
CA HIS A 132 26.06 -14.91 13.52
C HIS A 132 25.49 -15.60 12.27
N GLN A 133 24.96 -14.82 11.33
CA GLN A 133 24.31 -15.33 10.12
C GLN A 133 25.20 -15.22 8.87
N LYS A 134 26.43 -14.71 9.01
CA LYS A 134 27.41 -14.53 7.93
C LYS A 134 26.88 -13.66 6.78
N LEU A 135 26.18 -12.57 7.12
CA LEU A 135 25.67 -11.63 6.13
C LEU A 135 26.82 -10.85 5.50
N MET A 136 26.77 -10.63 4.19
CA MET A 136 27.79 -9.88 3.45
C MET A 136 27.40 -8.43 3.17
N ILE A 137 26.24 -8.00 3.67
CA ILE A 137 25.69 -6.66 3.45
C ILE A 137 26.02 -5.74 4.62
N ASP A 138 26.01 -4.44 4.36
CA ASP A 138 26.11 -3.42 5.40
C ASP A 138 24.73 -3.06 5.97
N PHE A 139 24.71 -2.41 7.15
CA PHE A 139 23.45 -2.03 7.81
C PHE A 139 22.56 -1.12 6.94
N GLN A 140 23.16 -0.25 6.12
CA GLN A 140 22.44 0.61 5.18
C GLN A 140 21.59 -0.17 4.15
N GLU A 141 22.01 -1.39 3.80
CA GLU A 141 21.31 -2.22 2.82
C GLU A 141 20.27 -3.14 3.47
N TYR A 142 20.27 -3.25 4.80
CA TYR A 142 19.46 -4.22 5.53
C TYR A 142 17.96 -4.09 5.24
N SER A 143 17.42 -2.87 5.30
CA SER A 143 16.00 -2.61 5.02
C SER A 143 15.62 -2.97 3.57
N ALA A 144 16.48 -2.64 2.60
CA ALA A 144 16.26 -2.96 1.20
C ALA A 144 16.27 -4.49 0.95
N VAL A 145 17.16 -5.22 1.64
CA VAL A 145 17.23 -6.68 1.57
C VAL A 145 15.97 -7.32 2.16
N LEU A 146 15.50 -6.86 3.32
CA LEU A 146 14.22 -7.32 3.91
C LEU A 146 13.06 -7.10 2.95
N ILE A 147 12.94 -5.90 2.38
CA ILE A 147 11.90 -5.57 1.39
C ILE A 147 11.97 -6.52 0.19
N LYS A 148 13.18 -6.83 -0.31
CA LYS A 148 13.37 -7.77 -1.41
C LYS A 148 12.91 -9.18 -1.04
N MET A 149 13.28 -9.67 0.14
CA MET A 149 12.88 -10.99 0.63
C MET A 149 11.35 -11.09 0.79
N LEU A 150 10.71 -10.11 1.42
CA LEU A 150 9.26 -10.05 1.57
C LEU A 150 8.55 -10.02 0.22
N ASN A 151 9.03 -9.20 -0.73
CA ASN A 151 8.46 -9.15 -2.07
C ASN A 151 8.65 -10.47 -2.85
N ASN A 152 9.74 -11.19 -2.62
CA ASN A 152 9.95 -12.52 -3.22
C ASN A 152 8.96 -13.54 -2.66
N CYS A 153 8.68 -13.53 -1.36
CA CYS A 153 7.64 -14.37 -0.76
C CYS A 153 6.25 -14.09 -1.34
N ILE A 154 5.95 -12.83 -1.70
CA ILE A 154 4.69 -12.47 -2.38
C ILE A 154 4.67 -13.01 -3.82
N LYS A 155 5.76 -12.82 -4.57
CA LYS A 155 5.80 -13.11 -6.01
C LYS A 155 5.94 -14.60 -6.31
N GLU A 156 6.72 -15.31 -5.51
CA GLU A 156 7.15 -16.69 -5.75
C GLU A 156 7.01 -17.52 -4.45
N PRO A 157 5.79 -17.72 -3.93
CA PRO A 157 5.55 -18.35 -2.61
C PRO A 157 5.96 -19.83 -2.54
N HIS A 158 6.19 -20.50 -3.68
CA HIS A 158 6.70 -21.87 -3.72
C HIS A 158 8.23 -21.96 -3.62
N SER A 159 8.92 -20.86 -3.96
CA SER A 159 10.37 -20.75 -4.00
C SER A 159 10.93 -19.99 -2.81
N TYR A 160 10.19 -18.98 -2.31
CA TYR A 160 10.57 -18.19 -1.14
C TYR A 160 9.47 -18.24 -0.10
N LEU A 161 9.84 -18.69 1.10
CA LEU A 161 8.95 -18.91 2.23
C LEU A 161 9.36 -17.96 3.36
N ALA A 162 8.36 -17.42 4.05
CA ALA A 162 8.53 -16.70 5.30
C ALA A 162 7.89 -17.54 6.41
N VAL A 163 8.69 -18.16 7.26
CA VAL A 163 8.21 -19.02 8.34
C VAL A 163 8.35 -18.27 9.65
N PHE A 164 7.23 -18.04 10.33
CA PHE A 164 7.18 -17.31 11.59
C PHE A 164 6.88 -18.27 12.74
N ILE A 165 7.88 -18.53 13.56
CA ILE A 165 7.84 -19.48 14.66
C ILE A 165 7.63 -18.70 15.96
N MET A 166 6.48 -18.88 16.60
CA MET A 166 6.11 -18.22 17.85
C MET A 166 6.33 -19.16 19.04
N GLN A 167 6.92 -18.62 20.09
CA GLN A 167 7.08 -19.29 21.39
C GLN A 167 6.08 -18.74 22.41
N ARG A 168 5.78 -19.54 23.44
CA ARG A 168 4.80 -19.18 24.49
C ARG A 168 5.24 -18.02 25.38
N ASP A 169 6.53 -17.73 25.43
CA ASP A 169 7.11 -16.63 26.22
C ASP A 169 7.00 -15.26 25.51
N GLY A 170 6.43 -15.24 24.30
CA GLY A 170 6.30 -14.03 23.48
C GLY A 170 7.51 -13.78 22.58
N HIS A 171 8.56 -14.59 22.65
CA HIS A 171 9.60 -14.56 21.64
C HIS A 171 9.11 -15.24 20.36
N ALA A 172 9.56 -14.74 19.21
CA ALA A 172 9.28 -15.35 17.93
C ALA A 172 10.49 -15.20 17.02
N ARG A 173 10.55 -16.02 15.97
CA ARG A 173 11.61 -15.99 14.98
C ARG A 173 11.01 -16.07 13.59
N LEU A 174 11.43 -15.15 12.72
CA LEU A 174 11.07 -15.13 11.31
C LEU A 174 12.25 -15.65 10.49
N ASP A 175 12.05 -16.77 9.82
CA ASP A 175 13.03 -17.34 8.90
C ASP A 175 12.59 -17.14 7.45
N PHE A 176 13.43 -16.47 6.67
CA PHE A 176 13.31 -16.43 5.22
C PHE A 176 14.01 -17.65 4.63
N ILE A 177 13.26 -18.51 3.96
CA ILE A 177 13.76 -19.77 3.44
C ILE A 177 13.58 -19.81 1.93
N GLN A 178 14.62 -20.20 1.21
CA GLN A 178 14.56 -20.50 -0.21
C GLN A 178 14.45 -22.01 -0.42
N ASN A 179 13.43 -22.42 -1.16
CA ASN A 179 13.28 -23.77 -1.65
C ASN A 179 14.07 -23.94 -2.96
N MET A 180 15.12 -24.75 -2.91
CA MET A 180 15.96 -25.09 -4.06
C MET A 180 15.58 -26.45 -4.67
N GLU A 181 14.32 -26.88 -4.51
CA GLU A 181 13.73 -28.16 -4.96
C GLU A 181 14.25 -29.40 -4.21
N TYR A 182 15.56 -29.51 -4.00
CA TYR A 182 16.20 -30.62 -3.29
C TYR A 182 16.69 -30.24 -1.89
N LYS A 183 16.61 -28.95 -1.53
CA LYS A 183 17.06 -28.43 -0.23
C LYS A 183 16.37 -27.12 0.11
N PHE A 184 16.04 -26.94 1.39
CA PHE A 184 15.67 -25.64 1.94
C PHE A 184 16.90 -24.93 2.48
N VAL A 185 17.08 -23.66 2.11
CA VAL A 185 18.21 -22.82 2.53
C VAL A 185 17.66 -21.61 3.27
N GLU A 186 18.01 -21.46 4.54
CA GLU A 186 17.74 -20.24 5.30
C GLU A 186 18.61 -19.10 4.76
N LEU A 187 17.97 -17.99 4.39
CA LEU A 187 18.61 -16.80 3.85
C LEU A 187 18.87 -15.74 4.91
N LEU A 188 17.93 -15.58 5.85
CA LEU A 188 17.97 -14.59 6.92
C LEU A 188 17.00 -15.02 8.02
N SER A 189 17.42 -14.85 9.27
CA SER A 189 16.61 -15.02 10.46
C SER A 189 16.47 -13.70 11.19
N CYS A 190 15.27 -13.37 11.66
CA CYS A 190 15.01 -12.17 12.46
C CYS A 190 14.29 -12.56 13.75
N ASP A 191 14.81 -12.10 14.89
CA ASP A 191 14.18 -12.35 16.20
C ASP A 191 13.15 -11.27 16.51
N PHE A 192 11.93 -11.70 16.80
CA PHE A 192 10.80 -10.86 17.14
C PHE A 192 10.41 -11.04 18.60
N ILE A 193 9.79 -10.01 19.15
CA ILE A 193 9.17 -10.05 20.47
C ILE A 193 7.74 -9.55 20.38
N ALA A 194 6.84 -10.22 21.09
CA ALA A 194 5.47 -9.79 21.26
C ALA A 194 5.46 -8.43 21.96
N SER A 195 4.68 -7.49 21.44
CA SER A 195 4.55 -6.18 22.05
C SER A 195 3.75 -6.22 23.34
N SER A 196 4.04 -5.27 24.23
CA SER A 196 3.30 -5.12 25.48
C SER A 196 1.81 -4.82 25.24
N GLU A 197 0.95 -5.17 26.20
CA GLU A 197 -0.50 -4.95 26.11
C GLU A 197 -0.85 -3.48 25.84
N GLU A 198 -0.08 -2.54 26.39
CA GLU A 198 -0.29 -1.10 26.18
C GLU A 198 -0.05 -0.70 24.72
N VAL A 199 1.04 -1.19 24.12
CA VAL A 199 1.34 -0.96 22.69
C VAL A 199 0.28 -1.60 21.81
N VAL A 200 -0.11 -2.85 22.11
CA VAL A 200 -1.17 -3.56 21.38
C VAL A 200 -2.48 -2.76 21.44
N ARG A 201 -2.86 -2.26 22.62
CA ARG A 201 -4.08 -1.46 22.80
C ARG A 201 -4.04 -0.16 22.00
N GLN A 202 -2.91 0.54 22.00
CA GLN A 202 -2.73 1.76 21.21
C GLN A 202 -2.84 1.47 19.72
N GLN A 203 -2.21 0.39 19.24
CA GLN A 203 -2.28 -0.05 17.84
C GLN A 203 -3.70 -0.45 17.42
N ILE A 204 -4.41 -1.23 18.24
CA ILE A 204 -5.81 -1.60 17.98
C ILE A 204 -6.69 -0.34 17.92
N THR A 205 -6.52 0.58 18.87
CA THR A 205 -7.29 1.83 18.94
C THR A 205 -7.05 2.67 17.70
N PHE A 206 -5.78 2.82 17.29
CA PHE A 206 -5.41 3.52 16.06
C PHE A 206 -6.04 2.85 14.84
N ARG A 207 -5.83 1.54 14.63
CA ARG A 207 -6.37 0.79 13.48
C ARG A 207 -7.89 0.95 13.39
N TYR A 208 -8.60 0.81 14.51
CA TYR A 208 -10.04 1.00 14.57
C TYR A 208 -10.45 2.41 14.16
N ASN A 209 -9.83 3.44 14.74
CA ASN A 209 -10.16 4.83 14.45
C ASN A 209 -9.81 5.21 13.00
N SER A 210 -8.70 4.70 12.47
CA SER A 210 -8.28 4.92 11.09
C SER A 210 -9.29 4.32 10.10
N VAL A 211 -9.74 3.08 10.33
CA VAL A 211 -10.78 2.45 9.51
C VAL A 211 -12.11 3.17 9.65
N LYS A 212 -12.51 3.52 10.88
CA LYS A 212 -13.76 4.27 11.14
C LYS A 212 -13.79 5.63 10.44
N SER A 213 -12.70 6.39 10.50
CA SER A 213 -12.57 7.69 9.85
C SER A 213 -12.54 7.55 8.33
N ARG A 214 -11.79 6.59 7.79
CA ARG A 214 -11.80 6.28 6.35
C ARG A 214 -13.21 5.89 5.87
N LEU A 215 -13.91 5.05 6.62
CA LEU A 215 -15.29 4.65 6.30
C LEU A 215 -16.24 5.85 6.30
N ALA A 216 -16.17 6.73 7.31
CA ALA A 216 -17.01 7.92 7.39
C ALA A 216 -16.78 8.87 6.20
N LEU A 217 -15.52 9.09 5.81
CA LEU A 217 -15.17 9.89 4.64
C LEU A 217 -15.68 9.27 3.33
N MET A 218 -15.51 7.95 3.16
CA MET A 218 -16.03 7.25 1.97
C MET A 218 -17.56 7.25 1.92
N GLN A 219 -18.25 7.13 3.05
CA GLN A 219 -19.71 7.20 3.12
C GLN A 219 -20.23 8.60 2.74
N ALA A 220 -19.63 9.67 3.28
CA ALA A 220 -19.99 11.04 2.94
C ALA A 220 -19.82 11.28 1.42
N ARG A 221 -18.70 10.85 0.85
CA ARG A 221 -18.45 10.96 -0.59
C ARG A 221 -19.46 10.19 -1.43
N LEU A 222 -19.83 8.97 -1.01
CA LEU A 222 -20.84 8.18 -1.72
C LEU A 222 -22.19 8.91 -1.72
N GLN A 223 -22.54 9.58 -0.63
CA GLN A 223 -23.74 10.41 -0.55
C GLN A 223 -23.67 11.62 -1.49
N ASP A 224 -22.54 12.30 -1.56
CA ASP A 224 -22.33 13.44 -2.47
C ASP A 224 -22.41 13.03 -3.95
N ILE A 225 -21.77 11.91 -4.31
CA ILE A 225 -21.86 11.35 -5.67
C ILE A 225 -23.31 10.96 -5.98
N ASN A 226 -24.00 10.32 -5.04
CA ASN A 226 -25.40 9.93 -5.22
C ASN A 226 -26.29 11.17 -5.44
N ALA A 227 -26.09 12.24 -4.66
CA ALA A 227 -26.78 13.52 -4.85
C ALA A 227 -26.47 14.15 -6.22
N LEU A 228 -25.19 14.14 -6.64
CA LEU A 228 -24.78 14.68 -7.93
C LEU A 228 -25.39 13.91 -9.11
N VAL A 229 -25.43 12.57 -9.02
CA VAL A 229 -26.06 11.72 -10.04
C VAL A 229 -27.58 11.92 -10.07
N LYS A 230 -28.24 12.08 -8.92
CA LYS A 230 -29.68 12.45 -8.86
C LYS A 230 -29.98 13.73 -9.63
N VAL A 231 -29.12 14.74 -9.49
CA VAL A 231 -29.30 16.04 -10.12
C VAL A 231 -28.95 16.01 -11.60
N LYS A 232 -27.84 15.36 -11.99
CA LYS A 232 -27.33 15.41 -13.37
C LYS A 232 -27.90 14.35 -14.31
N ASN A 233 -28.23 13.16 -13.81
CA ASN A 233 -28.68 12.03 -14.64
C ASN A 233 -29.65 11.12 -13.86
N PRO A 234 -30.89 11.58 -13.57
CA PRO A 234 -31.86 10.80 -12.79
C PRO A 234 -32.21 9.45 -13.44
N SER A 235 -32.17 9.36 -14.77
CA SER A 235 -32.40 8.14 -15.55
C SER A 235 -31.38 7.04 -15.28
N LEU A 236 -30.11 7.41 -15.08
CA LEU A 236 -29.00 6.49 -14.79
C LEU A 236 -29.13 5.92 -13.36
N LEU A 237 -29.63 6.74 -12.43
CA LEU A 237 -29.86 6.34 -11.05
C LEU A 237 -31.00 5.32 -10.94
N LEU A 238 -32.06 5.48 -11.74
CA LEU A 238 -33.14 4.51 -11.90
C LEU A 238 -32.66 3.17 -12.48
N GLN A 239 -31.64 3.17 -13.34
CA GLN A 239 -31.05 1.93 -13.86
C GLN A 239 -30.10 1.27 -12.85
N LEU A 240 -29.30 2.04 -12.11
CA LEU A 240 -28.46 1.51 -11.03
C LEU A 240 -29.30 0.91 -9.90
N GLN A 241 -30.41 1.55 -9.50
CA GLN A 241 -31.34 1.03 -8.49
C GLN A 241 -32.13 -0.20 -8.96
N LYS A 242 -32.32 -0.37 -10.28
CA LYS A 242 -32.99 -1.54 -10.86
C LYS A 242 -32.08 -2.75 -11.03
N THR A 243 -30.78 -2.63 -10.76
CA THR A 243 -29.86 -3.77 -10.81
C THR A 243 -29.94 -4.51 -9.47
N PRO A 244 -30.60 -5.69 -9.38
CA PRO A 244 -30.67 -6.41 -8.12
C PRO A 244 -29.28 -6.88 -7.69
N PRO A 245 -29.00 -7.01 -6.38
CA PRO A 245 -27.77 -7.61 -5.93
C PRO A 245 -27.75 -9.06 -6.43
N ARG A 246 -26.71 -9.48 -7.15
CA ARG A 246 -26.43 -10.90 -7.37
C ARG A 246 -25.99 -11.51 -6.04
N VAL A 247 -26.93 -11.70 -5.13
CA VAL A 247 -26.83 -12.68 -4.05
C VAL A 247 -27.11 -14.03 -4.69
N GLY A 248 -26.05 -14.64 -5.18
CA GLY A 248 -26.04 -16.02 -5.65
C GLY A 248 -25.13 -16.85 -4.74
N LEU A 249 -25.54 -17.05 -3.49
CA LEU A 249 -25.15 -18.26 -2.77
C LEU A 249 -25.62 -19.45 -3.62
N LYS A 250 -24.69 -20.25 -4.12
CA LYS A 250 -24.96 -21.65 -4.44
C LYS A 250 -24.02 -22.51 -3.60
N ARG A 251 -24.70 -23.38 -2.86
CA ARG A 251 -24.20 -24.48 -2.04
C ARG A 251 -23.29 -25.42 -2.81
#